data_AF-Q16PQ4-F1
#
_entry.id   AF-Q16PQ4-F1
#
_cell.length_a   1.000
_cell.length_b   1.000
_cell.length_c   1.000
_cell.angle_alpha   90.00
_cell.angle_beta   90.00
_cell.angle_gamma   90.00
#
_symmetry.space_group_name_H-M   'P 1'
#
loop_
_entity.id
_entity.type
_entity.pdbx_description
1 polymer ?
#
loop_
_entity_poly.entity_id
_entity_poly.type
_entity_poly.pdbx_seq_one_letter_code
_entity_poly.pdbx_strand_id
1 'polypeptide(L)'
;QKNLMIIESHIFTVNCSEAWIILSIIANKMKSRNPDVVIKTMNEILQADVYNSPICLQYILCVIKAWLEDFTHAGLNHLFKILSDLLRTGSTTISLVSDVYSLCCAIKEKSDGTVDESWIRSIRDSTAEYLLHYHSHYTSFHMSNERYLISLLVYAETSTDLNDKPNERIMTILLHYLKRVAGDEKLISLQTDQNRKICVTIVVLSRFGLRDGSLASTIIADFNKILKFKNIHESIICTLITSFSDLCKRHTSLVDSSIKTVILQLSSSYMAVRSVALNNLNELILQDYVKMRGRVLLNILKLIVDENCQIAAQALYVIQLYVHSKNEKLLKVSLLECVYVFNNYLQYAERDMFPASEIDNEPCDLAGNAPEDFSKRNLIYDFFVDNIDDLSLLKLLKNVNKINTQLSQHKYVECPAGAGTLIDLLYVFTKMVMVKDRDKARLAKAAASGVNDEDAPPVIEEGPSPVKKSRVKMALQQSEQEMVTIVEKMIAIYHGFDRQVRSYITRVEPTLEKIAEERLHDLALAIARKFRSLVEFAKPMEFWRGMMRTVDSLDHREGPSPRKGKRKKKGRGKDGSESEEDDEEDEVEDYDDDEMDD
;
A
#
# COMPACT_ATOMS: atom_id res chain seq x y z
N GLN A 1 18.14 16.79 22.77
CA GLN A 1 18.45 15.56 22.02
C GLN A 1 19.48 14.76 22.79
N LYS A 2 19.09 13.61 23.39
CA LYS A 2 20.07 12.69 23.99
C LYS A 2 20.75 11.97 22.81
N ASN A 3 22.01 12.28 22.56
CA ASN A 3 22.83 11.49 21.63
C ASN A 3 22.95 10.08 22.22
N LEU A 4 22.47 9.06 21.49
CA LEU A 4 22.80 7.67 21.76
C LEU A 4 24.33 7.54 21.64
N MET A 5 25.04 7.60 22.76
CA MET A 5 26.50 7.69 22.77
C MET A 5 27.19 6.33 22.59
N ILE A 6 26.51 5.24 22.93
CA ILE A 6 27.03 3.87 22.81
C ILE A 6 25.90 2.98 22.31
N ILE A 7 26.13 2.29 21.18
CA ILE A 7 25.25 1.24 20.65
C ILE A 7 26.03 -0.06 20.82
N GLU A 8 25.55 -0.94 21.70
CA GLU A 8 26.10 -2.29 21.86
C GLU A 8 25.32 -3.25 20.96
N SER A 9 26.02 -3.91 20.05
CA SER A 9 25.40 -4.81 19.09
C SER A 9 25.31 -6.24 19.64
N HIS A 10 24.11 -6.83 19.64
CA HIS A 10 23.87 -8.22 20.03
C HIS A 10 24.12 -9.22 18.87
N ILE A 11 25.03 -8.91 17.94
CA ILE A 11 25.29 -9.74 16.75
C ILE A 11 25.88 -11.12 17.06
N PHE A 12 26.38 -11.33 18.27
CA PHE A 12 26.93 -12.61 18.76
C PHE A 12 25.97 -13.36 19.71
N THR A 13 24.71 -12.92 19.82
CA THR A 13 23.71 -13.57 20.67
C THR A 13 22.66 -14.31 19.83
N VAL A 14 21.68 -14.92 20.50
CA VAL A 14 20.53 -15.56 19.85
C VAL A 14 19.72 -14.59 18.96
N ASN A 15 19.80 -13.28 19.21
CA ASN A 15 19.09 -12.24 18.45
C ASN A 15 19.95 -11.66 17.31
N CYS A 16 20.88 -12.46 16.77
CA CYS A 16 21.84 -12.00 15.77
C CYS A 16 21.16 -11.46 14.49
N SER A 17 20.06 -12.09 14.04
CA SER A 17 19.30 -11.69 12.85
C SER A 17 18.73 -10.27 12.99
N GLU A 18 18.03 -9.99 14.08
CA GLU A 18 17.43 -8.69 14.40
C GLU A 18 18.52 -7.62 14.61
N ALA A 19 19.63 -7.99 15.26
CA ALA A 19 20.76 -7.11 15.45
C ALA A 19 21.38 -6.68 14.11
N TRP A 20 21.54 -7.60 13.15
CA TRP A 20 22.03 -7.30 11.80
C TRP A 20 21.05 -6.46 11.00
N ILE A 21 19.74 -6.71 11.12
CA ILE A 21 18.70 -5.86 10.50
C ILE A 21 18.85 -4.41 10.98
N ILE A 22 18.85 -4.19 12.30
CA ILE A 22 18.96 -2.84 12.87
C ILE A 22 20.28 -2.20 12.46
N LEU A 23 21.39 -2.94 12.53
CA LEU A 23 22.71 -2.45 12.15
C LEU A 23 22.74 -1.99 10.68
N SER A 24 22.13 -2.75 9.76
CA SER A 24 22.05 -2.37 8.35
C SER A 24 21.31 -1.04 8.11
N ILE A 25 20.28 -0.74 8.92
CA ILE A 25 19.49 0.50 8.82
C ILE A 25 20.31 1.71 9.30
N ILE A 26 21.08 1.55 10.38
CA ILE A 26 21.84 2.66 10.97
C ILE A 26 23.27 2.77 10.43
N ALA A 27 23.77 1.78 9.69
CA ALA A 27 25.17 1.65 9.27
C ALA A 27 25.75 2.95 8.68
N ASN A 28 25.04 3.58 7.75
CA ASN A 28 25.46 4.84 7.09
C ASN A 28 25.59 6.02 8.06
N LYS A 29 24.90 5.99 9.21
CA LYS A 29 24.84 7.09 10.19
C LYS A 29 25.77 6.90 11.39
N MET A 30 26.45 5.77 11.49
CA MET A 30 27.34 5.48 12.61
C MET A 30 28.66 6.25 12.49
N LYS A 31 29.16 6.76 13.64
CA LYS A 31 30.44 7.47 13.75
C LYS A 31 31.62 6.54 14.09
N SER A 32 31.35 5.49 14.86
CA SER A 32 32.32 4.45 15.20
C SER A 32 31.94 3.18 14.45
N ARG A 33 32.90 2.62 13.71
CA ARG A 33 32.71 1.45 12.84
C ARG A 33 33.85 0.48 13.08
N ASN A 34 33.56 -0.82 13.00
CA ASN A 34 34.57 -1.87 13.21
C ASN A 34 34.53 -2.88 12.03
N PRO A 35 35.13 -2.52 10.88
CA PRO A 35 35.08 -3.33 9.66
C PRO A 35 35.68 -4.73 9.81
N ASP A 36 36.74 -4.88 10.61
CA ASP A 36 37.43 -6.16 10.80
C ASP A 36 36.54 -7.21 11.48
N VAL A 37 35.71 -6.77 12.44
CA VAL A 37 34.73 -7.63 13.09
C VAL A 37 33.69 -8.13 12.09
N VAL A 38 33.23 -7.28 11.16
CA VAL A 38 32.23 -7.67 10.15
C VAL A 38 32.76 -8.75 9.21
N ILE A 39 34.01 -8.62 8.74
CA ILE A 39 34.65 -9.65 7.89
C ILE A 39 34.80 -10.96 8.66
N LYS A 40 35.25 -10.88 9.93
CA LYS A 40 35.41 -12.06 10.79
C LYS A 40 34.08 -12.79 10.97
N THR A 41 33.01 -12.07 11.34
CA THR A 41 31.68 -12.66 11.54
C THR A 41 31.11 -13.23 10.24
N MET A 42 31.31 -12.57 9.10
CA MET A 42 30.93 -13.10 7.80
C MET A 42 31.62 -14.45 7.51
N ASN A 43 32.92 -14.53 7.75
CA ASN A 43 33.68 -15.78 7.55
C ASN A 43 33.21 -16.89 8.50
N GLU A 44 32.92 -16.57 9.76
CA GLU A 44 32.38 -17.53 10.72
C GLU A 44 31.02 -18.07 10.27
N ILE A 45 30.14 -17.21 9.75
CA ILE A 45 28.83 -17.62 9.20
C ILE A 45 28.97 -18.48 7.95
N LEU A 46 29.91 -18.16 7.06
CA LEU A 46 30.17 -18.95 5.85
C LEU A 46 30.78 -20.34 6.16
N GLN A 47 31.49 -20.49 7.28
CA GLN A 47 32.09 -21.76 7.69
C GLN A 47 31.21 -22.61 8.61
N ALA A 48 30.40 -21.96 9.44
CA ALA A 48 29.44 -22.64 10.29
C ALA A 48 28.18 -22.96 9.46
N ASP A 49 28.11 -24.20 8.94
CA ASP A 49 26.91 -24.80 8.30
C ASP A 49 25.62 -24.67 9.15
N VAL A 50 25.75 -24.24 10.41
CA VAL A 50 24.72 -24.07 11.43
C VAL A 50 23.97 -22.73 11.31
N TYR A 51 24.52 -21.71 10.63
CA TYR A 51 23.88 -20.40 10.44
C TYR A 51 23.69 -20.03 8.98
N ASN A 52 23.16 -20.99 8.22
CA ASN A 52 22.65 -20.81 6.87
C ASN A 52 21.38 -19.92 6.88
N SER A 53 21.50 -18.69 7.39
CA SER A 53 20.50 -17.65 7.30
C SER A 53 20.95 -16.71 6.18
N PRO A 54 20.53 -16.95 4.92
CA PRO A 54 20.69 -16.00 3.82
C PRO A 54 20.31 -14.57 4.22
N ILE A 55 19.38 -14.44 5.16
CA ILE A 55 18.92 -13.20 5.77
C ILE A 55 20.07 -12.48 6.50
N CYS A 56 20.79 -13.16 7.41
CA CYS A 56 21.93 -12.56 8.10
C CYS A 56 23.02 -12.13 7.11
N LEU A 57 23.35 -12.98 6.14
CA LEU A 57 24.35 -12.66 5.13
C LEU A 57 23.93 -11.47 4.27
N GLN A 58 22.65 -11.36 3.89
CA GLN A 58 22.11 -10.21 3.17
C GLN A 58 22.38 -8.90 3.92
N TYR A 59 22.03 -8.85 5.22
CA TYR A 59 22.21 -7.64 6.02
C TYR A 59 23.69 -7.34 6.31
N ILE A 60 24.53 -8.36 6.45
CA ILE A 60 25.99 -8.19 6.53
C ILE A 60 26.53 -7.54 5.26
N LEU A 61 26.14 -8.03 4.07
CA LEU A 61 26.56 -7.43 2.79
C LEU A 61 26.11 -5.96 2.68
N CYS A 62 24.89 -5.63 3.14
CA CYS A 62 24.42 -4.24 3.22
C CYS A 62 25.29 -3.37 4.15
N VAL A 63 25.67 -3.87 5.33
CA VAL A 63 26.56 -3.16 6.26
C VAL A 63 27.94 -2.95 5.63
N ILE A 64 28.50 -3.98 5.00
CA ILE A 64 29.79 -3.88 4.31
C ILE A 64 29.74 -2.82 3.20
N LYS A 65 28.67 -2.82 2.39
CA LYS A 65 28.47 -1.81 1.34
C LYS A 65 28.37 -0.39 1.91
N ALA A 66 27.68 -0.22 3.04
CA ALA A 66 27.55 1.06 3.74
C ALA A 66 28.88 1.57 4.31
N TRP A 67 29.76 0.68 4.74
CA TRP A 67 31.06 1.01 5.36
C TRP A 67 32.23 0.87 4.40
N LEU A 68 32.00 0.81 3.08
CA LEU A 68 33.02 0.51 2.09
C LEU A 68 34.25 1.42 2.23
N GLU A 69 34.05 2.69 2.57
CA GLU A 69 35.10 3.69 2.78
C GLU A 69 36.00 3.41 3.99
N ASP A 70 35.48 2.75 5.01
CA ASP A 70 36.15 2.55 6.30
C ASP A 70 37.06 1.31 6.33
N PHE A 71 36.95 0.41 5.34
CA PHE A 71 37.80 -0.77 5.25
C PHE A 71 39.21 -0.43 4.78
N THR A 72 40.21 -1.12 5.35
CA THR A 72 41.59 -1.10 4.85
C THR A 72 41.68 -1.76 3.47
N HIS A 73 42.65 -1.34 2.65
CA HIS A 73 42.90 -1.99 1.35
C HIS A 73 43.15 -3.51 1.48
N ALA A 74 43.87 -3.94 2.52
CA ALA A 74 44.09 -5.37 2.78
C ALA A 74 42.78 -6.11 3.11
N GLY A 75 41.91 -5.50 3.93
CA GLY A 75 40.60 -6.05 4.26
C GLY A 75 39.69 -6.16 3.03
N LEU A 76 39.64 -5.12 2.19
CA LEU A 76 38.88 -5.12 0.95
C LEU A 76 39.37 -6.18 -0.05
N ASN A 77 40.68 -6.34 -0.20
CA ASN A 77 41.25 -7.39 -1.06
C ASN A 77 40.93 -8.80 -0.56
N HIS A 78 40.98 -9.00 0.76
CA HIS A 78 40.59 -10.28 1.36
C HIS A 78 39.11 -10.59 1.13
N LEU A 79 38.24 -9.60 1.38
CA LEU A 79 36.81 -9.70 1.15
C LEU A 79 36.49 -9.97 -0.33
N PHE A 80 37.09 -9.22 -1.25
CA PHE A 80 36.93 -9.42 -2.69
C PHE A 80 37.28 -10.86 -3.10
N LYS A 81 38.37 -11.42 -2.57
CA LYS A 81 38.75 -12.81 -2.84
C LYS A 81 37.67 -13.79 -2.38
N ILE A 82 37.16 -13.63 -1.14
CA ILE A 82 36.10 -14.48 -0.60
C ILE A 82 34.84 -14.40 -1.49
N LEU A 83 34.35 -13.19 -1.75
CA LEU A 83 33.14 -12.97 -2.53
C LEU A 83 33.28 -13.48 -3.98
N SER A 84 34.43 -13.22 -4.61
CA SER A 84 34.71 -13.71 -5.96
C SER A 84 34.79 -15.24 -6.00
N ASP A 85 35.33 -15.89 -4.97
CA ASP A 85 35.34 -17.35 -4.89
C ASP A 85 33.92 -17.90 -4.72
N LEU A 86 33.07 -17.29 -3.88
CA LEU A 86 31.66 -17.70 -3.71
C LEU A 86 30.88 -17.68 -5.04
N LEU A 87 31.07 -16.64 -5.87
CA LEU A 87 30.43 -16.55 -7.18
C LEU A 87 30.98 -17.60 -8.16
N ARG A 88 32.29 -17.85 -8.15
CA ARG A 88 32.96 -18.79 -9.07
C ARG A 88 32.66 -20.25 -8.73
N THR A 89 32.60 -20.60 -7.44
CA THR A 89 32.26 -21.97 -7.00
C THR A 89 30.76 -22.22 -7.00
N GLY A 90 29.95 -21.17 -7.03
CA GLY A 90 28.50 -21.25 -6.85
C GLY A 90 28.11 -21.73 -5.46
N SER A 91 28.87 -21.30 -4.44
CA SER A 91 28.65 -21.65 -3.03
C SER A 91 27.79 -20.64 -2.27
N THR A 92 27.32 -19.58 -2.95
CA THR A 92 26.38 -18.60 -2.39
C THR A 92 24.93 -19.07 -2.53
N THR A 93 23.96 -18.28 -2.07
CA THR A 93 22.52 -18.54 -2.28
C THR A 93 22.02 -17.78 -3.51
N ILE A 94 21.05 -18.35 -4.23
CA ILE A 94 20.42 -17.73 -5.42
C ILE A 94 19.98 -16.27 -5.18
N SER A 95 19.40 -15.97 -4.02
CA SER A 95 18.92 -14.62 -3.67
C SER A 95 20.03 -13.60 -3.47
N LEU A 96 21.26 -14.03 -3.16
CA LEU A 96 22.39 -13.15 -2.82
C LEU A 96 23.35 -12.92 -3.97
N VAL A 97 23.16 -13.58 -5.12
CA VAL A 97 24.09 -13.50 -6.25
C VAL A 97 24.30 -12.05 -6.71
N SER A 98 23.21 -11.29 -6.85
CA SER A 98 23.26 -9.89 -7.30
C SER A 98 23.94 -8.98 -6.27
N ASP A 99 23.67 -9.19 -4.98
CA ASP A 99 24.28 -8.42 -3.88
C ASP A 99 25.80 -8.67 -3.80
N VAL A 100 26.21 -9.94 -3.86
CA VAL A 100 27.61 -10.35 -3.84
C VAL A 100 28.35 -9.81 -5.06
N TYR A 101 27.76 -9.94 -6.26
CA TYR A 101 28.33 -9.41 -7.49
C TYR A 101 28.50 -7.88 -7.44
N SER A 102 27.44 -7.17 -7.05
CA SER A 102 27.46 -5.70 -6.94
C SER A 102 28.51 -5.21 -5.95
N LEU A 103 28.69 -5.93 -4.83
CA LEU A 103 29.72 -5.60 -3.85
C LEU A 103 31.13 -5.85 -4.38
N CYS A 104 31.37 -6.94 -5.13
CA CYS A 104 32.64 -7.16 -5.82
C CYS A 104 32.98 -6.00 -6.77
N CYS A 105 32.00 -5.56 -7.58
CA CYS A 105 32.17 -4.42 -8.47
C CYS A 105 32.51 -3.13 -7.69
N ALA A 106 31.79 -2.84 -6.60
CA ALA A 106 32.04 -1.66 -5.78
C ALA A 106 33.44 -1.67 -5.12
N ILE A 107 33.89 -2.83 -4.62
CA ILE A 107 35.25 -2.98 -4.05
C ILE A 107 36.31 -2.70 -5.12
N LYS A 108 36.12 -3.22 -6.33
CA LYS A 108 37.04 -3.03 -7.46
C LYS A 108 37.07 -1.59 -7.96
N GLU A 109 35.91 -0.96 -8.08
CA GLU A 109 35.80 0.45 -8.43
C GLU A 109 36.55 1.35 -7.43
N LYS A 110 36.50 1.03 -6.13
CA LYS A 110 37.28 1.75 -5.11
C LYS A 110 38.79 1.55 -5.25
N SER A 111 39.24 0.34 -5.61
CA SER A 111 40.66 0.02 -5.80
C SER A 111 41.24 0.69 -7.04
N ASP A 112 40.54 0.55 -8.17
CA ASP A 112 41.08 0.78 -9.50
C ASP A 112 40.54 2.09 -10.14
N GLY A 113 39.60 2.76 -9.47
CA GLY A 113 38.93 3.99 -9.94
C GLY A 113 37.86 3.75 -11.02
N THR A 114 37.78 2.53 -11.55
CA THR A 114 36.79 2.09 -12.55
C THR A 114 36.42 0.63 -12.30
N VAL A 115 35.25 0.22 -12.78
CA VAL A 115 34.85 -1.19 -12.75
C VAL A 115 35.83 -2.03 -13.59
N ASP A 116 36.46 -3.03 -12.95
CA ASP A 116 37.44 -3.92 -13.58
C ASP A 116 36.77 -4.87 -14.58
N GLU A 117 36.64 -4.43 -15.84
CA GLU A 117 36.09 -5.25 -16.91
C GLU A 117 36.90 -6.54 -17.15
N SER A 118 38.18 -6.60 -16.76
CA SER A 118 38.99 -7.80 -16.95
C SER A 118 38.55 -8.94 -16.03
N TRP A 119 38.26 -8.62 -14.77
CA TRP A 119 37.68 -9.57 -13.82
C TRP A 119 36.28 -9.99 -14.26
N ILE A 120 35.42 -9.05 -14.67
CA ILE A 120 34.05 -9.36 -15.13
C ILE A 120 34.07 -10.31 -16.34
N ARG A 121 34.95 -10.06 -17.33
CA ARG A 121 35.13 -10.96 -18.47
C ARG A 121 35.63 -12.35 -18.04
N SER A 122 36.59 -12.42 -17.13
CA SER A 122 37.12 -13.70 -16.64
C SER A 122 36.06 -14.56 -15.96
N ILE A 123 35.23 -13.97 -15.09
CA ILE A 123 34.16 -14.72 -14.41
C ILE A 123 33.02 -15.08 -15.37
N ARG A 124 32.68 -14.20 -16.33
CA ARG A 124 31.72 -14.50 -17.40
C ARG A 124 32.15 -15.72 -18.21
N ASP A 125 33.41 -15.77 -18.65
CA ASP A 125 33.90 -16.86 -19.50
C ASP A 125 33.95 -18.18 -18.74
N SER A 126 34.43 -18.16 -17.48
CA SER A 126 34.44 -19.35 -16.63
C SER A 126 33.03 -19.89 -16.34
N THR A 127 32.06 -19.00 -16.09
CA THR A 127 30.66 -19.40 -15.87
C THR A 127 30.00 -19.89 -17.15
N ALA A 128 30.24 -19.26 -18.30
CA ALA A 128 29.75 -19.71 -19.59
C ALA A 128 30.26 -21.12 -19.95
N GLU A 129 31.56 -21.38 -19.74
CA GLU A 129 32.15 -22.70 -19.95
C GLU A 129 31.50 -23.76 -19.06
N TYR A 130 31.32 -23.45 -17.77
CA TYR A 130 30.64 -24.34 -16.82
C TYR A 130 29.20 -24.65 -17.26
N LEU A 131 28.43 -23.64 -17.66
CA LEU A 131 27.04 -23.80 -18.09
C LEU A 131 26.94 -24.67 -19.35
N LEU A 132 27.84 -24.48 -20.32
CA LEU A 132 27.87 -25.27 -21.55
C LEU A 132 28.30 -26.72 -21.27
N HIS A 133 29.29 -26.93 -20.40
CA HIS A 133 29.75 -28.27 -20.04
C HIS A 133 28.65 -29.07 -19.33
N TYR A 134 27.95 -28.47 -18.36
CA TYR A 134 26.94 -29.14 -17.54
C TYR A 134 25.49 -28.89 -18.00
N HIS A 135 25.26 -28.49 -19.26
CA HIS A 135 23.92 -28.18 -19.77
C HIS A 135 22.89 -29.31 -19.62
N SER A 136 23.34 -30.56 -19.64
CA SER A 136 22.49 -31.74 -19.43
C SER A 136 21.79 -31.72 -18.07
N HIS A 137 22.47 -31.21 -17.03
CA HIS A 137 21.92 -31.03 -15.69
C HIS A 137 20.74 -30.07 -15.70
N TYR A 138 20.79 -29.03 -16.54
CA TYR A 138 19.68 -28.10 -16.70
C TYR A 138 18.53 -28.66 -17.53
N THR A 139 18.79 -29.55 -18.49
CA THR A 139 17.70 -30.17 -19.26
C THR A 139 16.96 -31.26 -18.49
N SER A 140 17.55 -31.77 -17.40
CA SER A 140 16.94 -32.81 -16.55
C SER A 140 15.79 -32.27 -15.68
N PHE A 141 14.81 -33.14 -15.44
CA PHE A 141 13.63 -32.88 -14.59
C PHE A 141 13.84 -33.25 -13.13
N HIS A 142 14.84 -34.08 -12.82
CA HIS A 142 14.89 -34.75 -11.52
C HIS A 142 15.63 -33.97 -10.44
N MET A 143 16.46 -32.98 -10.78
CA MET A 143 17.22 -32.20 -9.78
C MET A 143 17.49 -30.78 -10.28
N SER A 144 17.28 -29.77 -9.42
CA SER A 144 17.82 -28.43 -9.63
C SER A 144 19.26 -28.39 -9.11
N ASN A 145 20.22 -28.26 -10.02
CA ASN A 145 21.61 -28.05 -9.64
C ASN A 145 21.78 -26.58 -9.23
N GLU A 146 21.82 -26.32 -7.93
CA GLU A 146 21.90 -24.95 -7.37
C GLU A 146 23.11 -24.18 -7.90
N ARG A 147 24.28 -24.83 -7.99
CA ARG A 147 25.48 -24.25 -8.59
C ARG A 147 25.25 -23.83 -10.04
N TYR A 148 24.51 -24.61 -10.82
CA TYR A 148 24.15 -24.24 -12.19
C TYR A 148 23.26 -22.99 -12.22
N LEU A 149 22.26 -22.92 -11.33
CA LEU A 149 21.35 -21.75 -11.24
C LEU A 149 22.11 -20.48 -10.85
N ILE A 150 23.01 -20.58 -9.87
CA ILE A 150 23.88 -19.48 -9.44
C ILE A 150 24.80 -19.05 -10.59
N SER A 151 25.45 -20.00 -11.25
CA SER A 151 26.34 -19.71 -12.39
C SER A 151 25.59 -19.00 -13.52
N LEU A 152 24.33 -19.35 -13.74
CA LEU A 152 23.47 -18.72 -14.75
C LEU A 152 23.12 -17.28 -14.39
N LEU A 153 22.84 -16.99 -13.12
CA LEU A 153 22.63 -15.63 -12.63
C LEU A 153 23.91 -14.79 -12.75
N VAL A 154 25.06 -15.32 -12.33
CA VAL A 154 26.37 -14.65 -12.48
C VAL A 154 26.67 -14.36 -13.96
N TYR A 155 26.42 -15.33 -14.84
CA TYR A 155 26.57 -15.15 -16.28
C TYR A 155 25.66 -14.02 -16.81
N ALA A 156 24.43 -13.93 -16.30
CA ALA A 156 23.49 -12.88 -16.70
C ALA A 156 23.90 -11.49 -16.20
N GLU A 157 24.36 -11.36 -14.94
CA GLU A 157 24.89 -10.08 -14.41
C GLU A 157 26.08 -9.61 -15.25
N THR A 158 27.09 -10.48 -15.38
CA THR A 158 28.36 -10.14 -16.05
C THR A 158 28.16 -9.81 -17.53
N SER A 159 27.28 -10.53 -18.23
CA SER A 159 26.94 -10.23 -19.64
C SER A 159 26.15 -8.92 -19.78
N THR A 160 25.38 -8.54 -18.76
CA THR A 160 24.61 -7.29 -18.76
C THR A 160 25.53 -6.10 -18.55
N ASP A 161 26.43 -6.17 -17.56
CA ASP A 161 27.41 -5.12 -17.26
C ASP A 161 28.40 -4.90 -18.42
N LEU A 162 28.87 -5.97 -19.05
CA LEU A 162 29.74 -5.87 -20.23
C LEU A 162 29.01 -5.44 -21.50
N ASN A 163 27.68 -5.30 -21.44
CA ASN A 163 26.83 -4.99 -22.59
C ASN A 163 27.03 -6.00 -23.76
N ASP A 164 27.36 -7.25 -23.45
CA ASP A 164 27.58 -8.32 -24.44
C ASP A 164 26.27 -8.96 -24.88
N LYS A 165 26.33 -9.64 -26.04
CA LYS A 165 25.27 -10.56 -26.46
C LYS A 165 25.45 -11.91 -25.76
N PRO A 166 24.38 -12.49 -25.20
CA PRO A 166 24.46 -13.79 -24.57
C PRO A 166 24.78 -14.89 -25.59
N ASN A 167 25.45 -15.94 -25.14
CA ASN A 167 25.82 -17.09 -25.96
C ASN A 167 24.57 -17.77 -26.53
N GLU A 168 24.54 -17.97 -27.85
CA GLU A 168 23.36 -18.50 -28.56
C GLU A 168 22.92 -19.88 -28.05
N ARG A 169 23.86 -20.74 -27.66
CA ARG A 169 23.54 -22.09 -27.16
C ARG A 169 22.92 -22.02 -25.77
N ILE A 170 23.43 -21.16 -24.89
CA ILE A 170 22.83 -20.92 -23.57
C ILE A 170 21.41 -20.38 -23.75
N MET A 171 21.22 -19.36 -24.60
CA MET A 171 19.90 -18.81 -24.91
C MET A 171 18.93 -19.85 -25.44
N THR A 172 19.38 -20.69 -26.37
CA THR A 172 18.58 -21.78 -26.93
C THR A 172 18.13 -22.76 -25.85
N ILE A 173 18.98 -23.11 -24.89
CA ILE A 173 18.62 -23.99 -23.77
C ILE A 173 17.53 -23.34 -22.91
N LEU A 174 17.71 -22.07 -22.54
CA LEU A 174 16.76 -21.35 -21.68
C LEU A 174 15.40 -21.16 -22.35
N LEU A 175 15.37 -20.75 -23.62
CA LEU A 175 14.14 -20.54 -24.38
C LEU A 175 13.38 -21.85 -24.61
N HIS A 176 14.07 -22.95 -24.92
CA HIS A 176 13.42 -24.26 -25.02
C HIS A 176 12.81 -24.71 -23.70
N TYR A 177 13.53 -24.49 -22.58
CA TYR A 177 13.00 -24.81 -21.26
C TYR A 177 11.77 -23.95 -20.92
N LEU A 178 11.83 -22.63 -21.11
CA LEU A 178 10.70 -21.73 -20.88
C LEU A 178 9.48 -22.12 -21.71
N LYS A 179 9.67 -22.38 -23.01
CA LYS A 179 8.58 -22.77 -23.91
C LYS A 179 7.91 -24.08 -23.47
N ARG A 180 8.69 -25.03 -22.95
CA ARG A 180 8.16 -26.29 -22.41
C ARG A 180 7.35 -26.06 -21.14
N VAL A 181 7.84 -25.24 -20.21
CA VAL A 181 7.12 -24.85 -18.99
C VAL A 181 5.81 -24.13 -19.34
N ALA A 182 5.83 -23.22 -20.31
CA ALA A 182 4.65 -22.49 -20.77
C ALA A 182 3.64 -23.36 -21.55
N GLY A 183 4.04 -24.56 -21.99
CA GLY A 183 3.21 -25.48 -22.76
C GLY A 183 2.46 -26.54 -21.93
N ASP A 184 2.88 -26.80 -20.69
CA ASP A 184 2.30 -27.85 -19.86
C ASP A 184 2.29 -27.47 -18.36
N GLU A 185 1.11 -27.06 -17.88
CA GLU A 185 0.86 -26.69 -16.48
C GLU A 185 1.22 -27.83 -15.50
N LYS A 186 1.10 -29.10 -15.91
CA LYS A 186 1.38 -30.26 -15.05
C LYS A 186 2.85 -30.35 -14.64
N LEU A 187 3.76 -29.77 -15.44
CA LEU A 187 5.18 -29.72 -15.10
C LEU A 187 5.47 -28.83 -13.90
N ILE A 188 4.59 -27.86 -13.61
CA ILE A 188 4.73 -26.94 -12.48
C ILE A 188 4.09 -27.52 -11.22
N SER A 189 2.97 -28.23 -11.38
CA SER A 189 2.20 -28.74 -10.23
C SER A 189 2.80 -29.97 -9.55
N LEU A 190 3.71 -30.70 -10.21
CA LEU A 190 4.22 -31.99 -9.70
C LEU A 190 5.58 -31.93 -9.01
N GLN A 191 6.33 -30.81 -9.08
CA GLN A 191 7.75 -30.80 -8.71
C GLN A 191 8.19 -29.47 -8.06
N THR A 192 8.15 -29.40 -6.72
CA THR A 192 8.61 -28.24 -5.92
C THR A 192 10.05 -27.81 -6.24
N ASP A 193 10.94 -28.74 -6.56
CA ASP A 193 12.35 -28.47 -6.91
C ASP A 193 12.52 -27.70 -8.23
N GLN A 194 11.52 -27.69 -9.12
CA GLN A 194 11.58 -26.98 -10.40
C GLN A 194 11.25 -25.49 -10.25
N ASN A 195 10.58 -25.07 -9.18
CA ASN A 195 10.15 -23.68 -9.01
C ASN A 195 11.34 -22.71 -9.05
N ARG A 196 12.45 -23.03 -8.36
CA ARG A 196 13.67 -22.22 -8.35
C ARG A 196 14.26 -22.07 -9.75
N LYS A 197 14.29 -23.17 -10.50
CA LYS A 197 14.82 -23.19 -11.88
C LYS A 197 13.95 -22.38 -12.83
N ILE A 198 12.62 -22.46 -12.69
CA ILE A 198 11.68 -21.62 -13.44
C ILE A 198 11.90 -20.15 -13.10
N CYS A 199 11.95 -19.78 -11.82
CA CYS A 199 12.21 -18.41 -11.39
C CYS A 199 13.53 -17.87 -11.97
N VAL A 200 14.63 -18.62 -11.84
CA VAL A 200 15.94 -18.21 -12.40
C VAL A 200 15.90 -18.09 -13.92
N THR A 201 15.21 -18.99 -14.63
CA THR A 201 15.01 -18.88 -16.08
C THR A 201 14.33 -17.56 -16.43
N ILE A 202 13.25 -17.23 -15.72
CA ILE A 202 12.45 -16.02 -15.94
C ILE A 202 13.31 -14.78 -15.68
N VAL A 203 14.06 -14.72 -14.57
CA VAL A 203 14.96 -13.60 -14.21
C VAL A 203 16.04 -13.39 -15.26
N VAL A 204 16.71 -14.45 -15.70
CA VAL A 204 17.82 -14.36 -16.65
C VAL A 204 17.32 -13.91 -18.02
N LEU A 205 16.21 -14.50 -18.50
CA LEU A 205 15.62 -14.13 -19.77
C LEU A 205 15.02 -12.73 -19.75
N SER A 206 14.37 -12.31 -18.66
CA SER A 206 13.84 -10.95 -18.53
C SER A 206 14.96 -9.91 -18.56
N ARG A 207 16.06 -10.15 -17.85
CA ARG A 207 17.26 -9.30 -17.88
C ARG A 207 17.82 -9.12 -19.28
N PHE A 208 18.02 -10.21 -20.02
CA PHE A 208 18.44 -10.10 -21.43
C PHE A 208 17.38 -9.42 -22.31
N GLY A 209 16.09 -9.69 -22.05
CA GLY A 209 14.96 -9.07 -22.74
C GLY A 209 14.90 -7.55 -22.58
N LEU A 210 15.41 -6.98 -21.48
CA LEU A 210 15.49 -5.51 -21.31
C LEU A 210 16.29 -4.84 -22.45
N ARG A 211 17.30 -5.53 -23.01
CA ARG A 211 18.17 -4.98 -24.06
C ARG A 211 17.76 -5.39 -25.47
N ASP A 212 16.92 -6.42 -25.62
CA ASP A 212 16.48 -6.97 -26.90
C ASP A 212 14.94 -7.07 -26.98
N GLY A 213 14.33 -6.19 -27.78
CA GLY A 213 12.87 -6.15 -27.97
C GLY A 213 12.29 -7.40 -28.64
N SER A 214 13.06 -8.09 -29.49
CA SER A 214 12.62 -9.33 -30.14
C SER A 214 12.55 -10.50 -29.14
N LEU A 215 13.58 -10.58 -28.28
CA LEU A 215 13.60 -11.50 -27.16
C LEU A 215 12.47 -11.18 -26.17
N ALA A 216 12.29 -9.90 -25.81
CA ALA A 216 11.22 -9.45 -24.91
C ALA A 216 9.84 -9.89 -25.42
N SER A 217 9.55 -9.66 -26.70
CA SER A 217 8.28 -10.09 -27.31
C SER A 217 8.07 -11.60 -27.23
N THR A 218 9.14 -12.40 -27.36
CA THR A 218 9.07 -13.86 -27.30
C THR A 218 8.78 -14.33 -25.86
N ILE A 219 9.55 -13.83 -24.89
CA ILE A 219 9.45 -14.29 -23.50
C ILE A 219 8.16 -13.78 -22.82
N ILE A 220 7.69 -12.56 -23.14
CA ILE A 220 6.43 -12.01 -22.61
C ILE A 220 5.24 -12.91 -22.98
N ALA A 221 5.22 -13.46 -24.20
CA ALA A 221 4.16 -14.35 -24.64
C ALA A 221 4.11 -15.64 -23.78
N ASP A 222 5.27 -16.22 -23.45
CA ASP A 222 5.34 -17.42 -22.63
C ASP A 222 5.10 -17.11 -21.14
N PHE A 223 5.60 -15.98 -20.63
CA PHE A 223 5.30 -15.49 -19.28
C PHE A 223 3.79 -15.31 -19.06
N ASN A 224 3.09 -14.74 -20.05
CA ASN A 224 1.63 -14.57 -19.99
C ASN A 224 0.88 -15.90 -19.97
N LYS A 225 1.40 -16.96 -20.61
CA LYS A 225 0.79 -18.30 -20.50
C LYS A 225 0.99 -18.87 -19.10
N ILE A 226 2.20 -18.75 -18.57
CA ILE A 226 2.54 -19.25 -17.23
C ILE A 226 1.70 -18.54 -16.16
N LEU A 227 1.55 -17.22 -16.23
CA LEU A 227 0.76 -16.43 -15.27
C LEU A 227 -0.73 -16.79 -15.27
N LYS A 228 -1.23 -17.43 -16.33
CA LYS A 228 -2.64 -17.85 -16.46
C LYS A 228 -2.91 -19.27 -15.96
N PHE A 229 -1.89 -20.01 -15.54
CA PHE A 229 -2.07 -21.33 -14.94
C PHE A 229 -2.83 -21.23 -13.62
N LYS A 230 -3.63 -22.24 -13.33
CA LYS A 230 -4.46 -22.29 -12.11
C LYS A 230 -3.62 -22.68 -10.90
N ASN A 231 -2.72 -23.65 -11.08
CA ASN A 231 -1.89 -24.20 -10.03
C ASN A 231 -0.43 -23.82 -10.24
N ILE A 232 -0.07 -22.63 -9.79
CA ILE A 232 1.29 -22.09 -9.88
C ILE A 232 1.78 -21.69 -8.50
N HIS A 233 3.03 -21.99 -8.20
CA HIS A 233 3.65 -21.62 -6.93
C HIS A 233 3.82 -20.10 -6.82
N GLU A 234 3.55 -19.53 -5.64
CA GLU A 234 3.60 -18.08 -5.38
C GLU A 234 4.94 -17.44 -5.80
N SER A 235 6.07 -18.14 -5.61
CA SER A 235 7.38 -17.63 -6.00
C SER A 235 7.50 -17.36 -7.49
N ILE A 236 6.85 -18.17 -8.34
CA ILE A 236 6.87 -17.97 -9.80
C ILE A 236 5.98 -16.78 -10.15
N ILE A 237 4.81 -16.64 -9.52
CA ILE A 237 3.94 -15.47 -9.70
C ILE A 237 4.70 -14.19 -9.33
N CYS A 238 5.31 -14.14 -8.15
CA CYS A 238 6.11 -12.99 -7.70
C CYS A 238 7.24 -12.67 -8.70
N THR A 239 7.94 -13.69 -9.19
CA THR A 239 9.03 -13.51 -10.17
C THR A 239 8.52 -12.96 -11.51
N LEU A 240 7.36 -13.42 -11.97
CA LEU A 240 6.70 -12.91 -13.18
C LEU A 240 6.25 -11.46 -13.01
N ILE A 241 5.65 -11.11 -11.87
CA ILE A 241 5.24 -9.74 -11.56
C ILE A 241 6.45 -8.79 -11.63
N THR A 242 7.54 -9.12 -10.94
CA THR A 242 8.77 -8.31 -10.96
C THR A 242 9.34 -8.22 -12.38
N SER A 243 9.39 -9.33 -13.11
CA SER A 243 9.90 -9.34 -14.49
C SER A 243 9.04 -8.51 -15.44
N PHE A 244 7.72 -8.52 -15.30
CA PHE A 244 6.83 -7.65 -16.07
C PHE A 244 7.03 -6.18 -15.69
N SER A 245 7.23 -5.88 -14.41
CA SER A 245 7.53 -4.51 -13.95
C SER A 245 8.79 -3.97 -14.61
N ASP A 246 9.90 -4.72 -14.56
CA ASP A 246 11.16 -4.28 -15.16
C ASP A 246 11.06 -4.15 -16.69
N LEU A 247 10.43 -5.13 -17.36
CA LEU A 247 10.20 -5.07 -18.81
C LEU A 247 9.30 -3.88 -19.18
N CYS A 248 8.32 -3.51 -18.34
CA CYS A 248 7.43 -2.37 -18.58
C CYS A 248 8.20 -1.04 -18.66
N LYS A 249 9.27 -0.89 -17.86
CA LYS A 249 10.11 0.32 -17.84
C LYS A 249 10.81 0.58 -19.18
N ARG A 250 11.00 -0.46 -20.01
CA ARG A 250 11.70 -0.39 -21.30
C ARG A 250 10.84 -0.68 -22.52
N HIS A 251 9.89 -1.60 -22.39
CA HIS A 251 9.05 -2.13 -23.46
C HIS A 251 7.56 -1.98 -23.14
N THR A 252 7.14 -0.81 -22.66
CA THR A 252 5.80 -0.55 -22.10
C THR A 252 4.67 -1.11 -22.98
N SER A 253 4.70 -0.83 -24.29
CA SER A 253 3.66 -1.28 -25.23
C SER A 253 3.53 -2.81 -25.37
N LEU A 254 4.60 -3.57 -25.08
CA LEU A 254 4.56 -5.03 -25.12
C LEU A 254 3.94 -5.63 -23.84
N VAL A 255 3.96 -4.90 -22.74
CA VAL A 255 3.59 -5.40 -21.40
C VAL A 255 2.19 -4.94 -20.99
N ASP A 256 1.53 -4.03 -21.72
CA ASP A 256 0.19 -3.51 -21.40
C ASP A 256 -0.83 -4.60 -21.02
N SER A 257 -0.90 -5.71 -21.77
CA SER A 257 -1.80 -6.83 -21.44
C SER A 257 -1.38 -7.56 -20.17
N SER A 258 -0.08 -7.67 -19.92
CA SER A 258 0.49 -8.33 -18.75
C SER A 258 0.28 -7.51 -17.49
N ILE A 259 0.39 -6.17 -17.56
CA ILE A 259 0.09 -5.28 -16.43
C ILE A 259 -1.36 -5.45 -15.97
N LYS A 260 -2.32 -5.65 -16.90
CA LYS A 260 -3.70 -5.99 -16.53
C LYS A 260 -3.78 -7.26 -15.70
N THR A 261 -3.01 -8.30 -16.05
CA THR A 261 -2.96 -9.54 -15.26
C THR A 261 -2.24 -9.34 -13.92
N VAL A 262 -1.19 -8.51 -13.86
CA VAL A 262 -0.52 -8.13 -12.59
C VAL A 262 -1.47 -7.41 -11.64
N ILE A 263 -2.33 -6.51 -12.13
CA ILE A 263 -3.33 -5.82 -11.30
C ILE A 263 -4.28 -6.83 -10.64
N LEU A 264 -4.67 -7.90 -11.33
CA LEU A 264 -5.52 -8.95 -10.74
C LEU A 264 -4.83 -9.71 -9.60
N GLN A 265 -3.49 -9.75 -9.59
CA GLN A 265 -2.72 -10.42 -8.52
C GLN A 265 -2.79 -9.66 -7.18
N LEU A 266 -3.29 -8.43 -7.15
CA LEU A 266 -3.61 -7.72 -5.91
C LEU A 266 -4.71 -8.44 -5.10
N SER A 267 -5.55 -9.27 -5.74
CA SER A 267 -6.56 -10.10 -5.07
C SER A 267 -6.12 -11.56 -4.88
N SER A 268 -4.81 -11.86 -4.97
CA SER A 268 -4.28 -13.22 -4.78
C SER A 268 -4.54 -13.75 -3.37
N SER A 269 -4.78 -15.06 -3.24
CA SER A 269 -4.84 -15.74 -1.94
C SER A 269 -3.51 -15.71 -1.20
N TYR A 270 -2.39 -15.59 -1.93
CA TYR A 270 -1.05 -15.54 -1.36
C TYR A 270 -0.66 -14.13 -0.94
N MET A 271 -0.41 -13.93 0.36
CA MET A 271 0.02 -12.64 0.92
C MET A 271 1.28 -12.10 0.23
N ALA A 272 2.27 -12.96 -0.02
CA ALA A 272 3.51 -12.58 -0.70
C ALA A 272 3.26 -12.02 -2.10
N VAL A 273 2.32 -12.61 -2.84
CA VAL A 273 1.94 -12.16 -4.19
C VAL A 273 1.28 -10.79 -4.14
N ARG A 274 0.34 -10.57 -3.22
CA ARG A 274 -0.32 -9.25 -3.06
C ARG A 274 0.69 -8.16 -2.73
N SER A 275 1.62 -8.45 -1.81
CA SER A 275 2.70 -7.54 -1.42
C SER A 275 3.62 -7.20 -2.60
N VAL A 276 4.10 -8.21 -3.35
CA VAL A 276 4.97 -8.00 -4.52
C VAL A 276 4.24 -7.25 -5.63
N ALA A 277 2.96 -7.53 -5.87
CA ALA A 277 2.13 -6.81 -6.84
C ALA A 277 1.98 -5.33 -6.47
N LEU A 278 1.66 -5.03 -5.20
CA LEU A 278 1.49 -3.66 -4.73
C LEU A 278 2.80 -2.87 -4.82
N ASN A 279 3.93 -3.47 -4.41
CA ASN A 279 5.25 -2.85 -4.48
C ASN A 279 5.64 -2.48 -5.92
N ASN A 280 5.52 -3.44 -6.85
CA ASN A 280 5.88 -3.22 -8.25
C ASN A 280 4.96 -2.21 -8.93
N LEU A 281 3.64 -2.31 -8.71
CA LEU A 281 2.69 -1.34 -9.26
C LEU A 281 2.94 0.06 -8.72
N ASN A 282 3.23 0.21 -7.42
CA ASN A 282 3.58 1.51 -6.85
C ASN A 282 4.79 2.13 -7.55
N GLU A 283 5.85 1.37 -7.81
CA GLU A 283 7.02 1.88 -8.53
C GLU A 283 6.66 2.35 -9.95
N LEU A 284 5.94 1.53 -10.71
CA LEU A 284 5.48 1.87 -12.06
C LEU A 284 4.57 3.10 -12.09
N ILE A 285 3.74 3.27 -11.07
CA ILE A 285 2.84 4.41 -10.93
C ILE A 285 3.61 5.70 -10.64
N LEU A 286 4.58 5.66 -9.71
CA LEU A 286 5.39 6.82 -9.35
C LEU A 286 6.30 7.27 -10.51
N GLN A 287 6.76 6.33 -11.33
CA GLN A 287 7.55 6.56 -12.54
C GLN A 287 6.71 6.87 -13.79
N ASP A 288 5.40 7.03 -13.66
CA ASP A 288 4.45 7.38 -14.75
C ASP A 288 4.32 6.33 -15.89
N TYR A 289 4.79 5.09 -15.68
CA TYR A 289 4.56 3.97 -16.61
C TYR A 289 3.12 3.45 -16.54
N VAL A 290 2.49 3.53 -15.36
CA VAL A 290 1.10 3.11 -15.12
C VAL A 290 0.32 4.25 -14.48
N LYS A 291 -0.90 4.50 -14.96
CA LYS A 291 -1.76 5.55 -14.40
C LYS A 291 -2.58 5.01 -13.21
N MET A 292 -2.60 5.74 -12.10
CA MET A 292 -3.43 5.46 -10.92
C MET A 292 -4.90 5.87 -11.16
N ARG A 293 -5.61 5.12 -12.01
CA ARG A 293 -7.02 5.35 -12.35
C ARG A 293 -7.73 4.03 -12.70
N GLY A 294 -9.06 4.04 -12.76
CA GLY A 294 -9.86 2.88 -13.14
C GLY A 294 -9.51 1.64 -12.30
N ARG A 295 -9.27 0.50 -12.95
CA ARG A 295 -8.92 -0.77 -12.29
C ARG A 295 -7.70 -0.70 -11.38
N VAL A 296 -6.69 0.10 -11.72
CA VAL A 296 -5.48 0.21 -10.88
C VAL A 296 -5.84 0.80 -9.53
N LEU A 297 -6.53 1.95 -9.54
CA LEU A 297 -7.00 2.61 -8.32
C LEU A 297 -7.94 1.69 -7.54
N LEU A 298 -8.90 1.06 -8.24
CA LEU A 298 -9.89 0.20 -7.60
C LEU A 298 -9.24 -0.95 -6.82
N ASN A 299 -8.32 -1.69 -7.43
CA ASN A 299 -7.70 -2.83 -6.76
C ASN A 299 -6.77 -2.41 -5.63
N ILE A 300 -6.12 -1.24 -5.72
CA ILE A 300 -5.32 -0.72 -4.60
C ILE A 300 -6.21 -0.24 -3.45
N LEU A 301 -7.37 0.36 -3.73
CA LEU A 301 -8.33 0.76 -2.69
C LEU A 301 -8.86 -0.44 -1.91
N LYS A 302 -9.10 -1.59 -2.58
CA LYS A 302 -9.53 -2.82 -1.91
C LYS A 302 -8.51 -3.32 -0.89
N LEU A 303 -7.22 -3.10 -1.14
CA LEU A 303 -6.16 -3.49 -0.20
C LEU A 303 -6.19 -2.71 1.11
N ILE A 304 -6.92 -1.60 1.22
CA ILE A 304 -7.12 -0.90 2.51
C ILE A 304 -7.79 -1.82 3.54
N VAL A 305 -8.58 -2.80 3.09
CA VAL A 305 -9.24 -3.81 3.94
C VAL A 305 -8.61 -5.19 3.80
N ASP A 306 -7.33 -5.26 3.40
CA ASP A 306 -6.58 -6.51 3.36
C ASP A 306 -6.47 -7.12 4.77
N GLU A 307 -6.52 -8.45 4.83
CA GLU A 307 -6.36 -9.22 6.07
C GLU A 307 -4.98 -8.99 6.72
N ASN A 308 -3.97 -8.66 5.90
CA ASN A 308 -2.64 -8.31 6.39
C ASN A 308 -2.52 -6.80 6.63
N CYS A 309 -2.31 -6.41 7.89
CA CYS A 309 -2.22 -5.01 8.29
C CYS A 309 -1.07 -4.24 7.64
N GLN A 310 0.04 -4.89 7.25
CA GLN A 310 1.15 -4.23 6.58
C GLN A 310 0.80 -3.90 5.13
N ILE A 311 0.10 -4.80 4.43
CA ILE A 311 -0.40 -4.54 3.07
C ILE A 311 -1.43 -3.41 3.11
N ALA A 312 -2.35 -3.43 4.08
CA ALA A 312 -3.34 -2.36 4.25
C ALA A 312 -2.69 -1.00 4.51
N ALA A 313 -1.72 -0.93 5.42
CA ALA A 313 -0.96 0.29 5.68
C ALA A 313 -0.18 0.77 4.45
N GLN A 314 0.41 -0.16 3.70
CA GLN A 314 1.12 0.16 2.48
C GLN A 314 0.19 0.71 1.39
N ALA A 315 -1.00 0.12 1.20
CA ALA A 315 -1.97 0.59 0.22
C ALA A 315 -2.43 2.03 0.52
N LEU A 316 -2.69 2.33 1.80
CA LEU A 316 -2.98 3.68 2.28
C LEU A 316 -1.84 4.64 1.92
N TYR A 317 -0.60 4.27 2.23
CA TYR A 317 0.58 5.08 1.93
C TYR A 317 0.74 5.34 0.43
N VAL A 318 0.59 4.31 -0.42
CA VAL A 318 0.72 4.43 -1.88
C VAL A 318 -0.30 5.42 -2.44
N ILE A 319 -1.57 5.30 -2.04
CA ILE A 319 -2.61 6.22 -2.51
C ILE A 319 -2.33 7.64 -2.01
N GLN A 320 -2.02 7.82 -0.73
CA GLN A 320 -1.72 9.14 -0.18
C GLN A 320 -0.51 9.76 -0.87
N LEU A 321 0.60 9.03 -1.02
CA LEU A 321 1.79 9.52 -1.70
C LEU A 321 1.46 10.00 -3.12
N TYR A 322 0.69 9.21 -3.88
CA TYR A 322 0.28 9.59 -5.23
C TYR A 322 -0.62 10.85 -5.25
N VAL A 323 -1.59 10.94 -4.35
CA VAL A 323 -2.50 12.09 -4.25
C VAL A 323 -1.71 13.36 -3.96
N HIS A 324 -0.76 13.32 -3.02
CA HIS A 324 0.04 14.48 -2.65
C HIS A 324 1.09 14.86 -3.69
N SER A 325 1.69 13.89 -4.39
CA SER A 325 2.82 14.14 -5.30
C SER A 325 2.42 14.31 -6.77
N LYS A 326 1.29 13.73 -7.20
CA LYS A 326 0.93 13.62 -8.63
C LYS A 326 -0.48 14.12 -8.95
N ASN A 327 -1.49 13.79 -8.12
CA ASN A 327 -2.88 14.15 -8.43
C ASN A 327 -3.76 14.37 -7.19
N GLU A 328 -3.77 15.60 -6.68
CA GLU A 328 -4.59 16.00 -5.52
C GLU A 328 -6.10 15.85 -5.74
N LYS A 329 -6.56 15.72 -7.00
CA LYS A 329 -7.98 15.61 -7.32
C LYS A 329 -8.47 14.16 -7.36
N LEU A 330 -7.58 13.17 -7.34
CA LEU A 330 -7.91 11.77 -7.57
C LEU A 330 -9.04 11.29 -6.66
N LEU A 331 -8.91 11.50 -5.35
CA LEU A 331 -9.88 10.98 -4.38
C LEU A 331 -11.26 11.63 -4.55
N LYS A 332 -11.31 12.95 -4.78
CA LYS A 332 -12.59 13.66 -4.91
C LYS A 332 -13.34 13.36 -6.20
N VAL A 333 -12.64 13.00 -7.28
CA VAL A 333 -13.31 12.59 -8.53
C VAL A 333 -13.77 11.13 -8.48
N SER A 334 -13.11 10.29 -7.68
CA SER A 334 -13.38 8.85 -7.65
C SER A 334 -14.31 8.39 -6.53
N LEU A 335 -14.48 9.14 -5.42
CA LEU A 335 -15.25 8.69 -4.25
C LEU A 335 -16.63 8.13 -4.61
N LEU A 336 -17.48 8.92 -5.28
CA LEU A 336 -18.85 8.46 -5.59
C LEU A 336 -18.87 7.37 -6.66
N GLU A 337 -17.95 7.41 -7.63
CA GLU A 337 -17.83 6.33 -8.62
C GLU A 337 -17.51 4.99 -7.92
N CYS A 338 -16.60 5.02 -6.95
CA CYS A 338 -16.24 3.84 -6.15
C CYS A 338 -17.43 3.25 -5.40
N VAL A 339 -18.37 4.07 -4.89
CA VAL A 339 -19.59 3.55 -4.24
C VAL A 339 -20.41 2.70 -5.21
N TYR A 340 -20.56 3.15 -6.46
CA TYR A 340 -21.27 2.40 -7.49
C TYR A 340 -20.51 1.15 -7.92
N VAL A 341 -19.18 1.22 -8.02
CA VAL A 341 -18.34 0.09 -8.41
C VAL A 341 -18.32 -0.99 -7.33
N PHE A 342 -18.12 -0.61 -6.07
CA PHE A 342 -18.05 -1.57 -4.97
C PHE A 342 -19.37 -2.31 -4.72
N ASN A 343 -20.49 -1.78 -5.20
CA ASN A 343 -21.80 -2.42 -5.13
C ASN A 343 -22.22 -3.13 -6.44
N ASN A 344 -21.37 -3.19 -7.47
CA ASN A 344 -21.74 -3.71 -8.79
C ASN A 344 -22.97 -3.01 -9.41
N TYR A 345 -23.03 -1.69 -9.26
CA TYR A 345 -24.14 -0.86 -9.71
C TYR A 345 -23.73 0.21 -10.75
N LEU A 346 -22.44 0.31 -11.08
CA LEU A 346 -21.90 1.29 -12.04
C LEU A 346 -22.57 1.20 -13.43
N GLN A 347 -22.90 0.00 -13.90
CA GLN A 347 -23.55 -0.23 -15.19
C GLN A 347 -24.93 0.42 -15.32
N TYR A 348 -25.57 0.78 -14.19
CA TYR A 348 -26.86 1.46 -14.16
C TYR A 348 -26.72 2.98 -13.92
N ALA A 349 -25.51 3.49 -13.70
CA ALA A 349 -25.27 4.92 -13.58
C ALA A 349 -25.51 5.64 -14.92
N GLU A 350 -26.14 6.81 -14.86
CA GLU A 350 -26.31 7.65 -16.05
C GLU A 350 -24.93 8.09 -16.59
N ARG A 351 -24.75 8.10 -17.92
CA ARG A 351 -23.46 8.38 -18.57
C ARG A 351 -22.84 9.73 -18.19
N ASP A 352 -23.66 10.71 -17.82
CA ASP A 352 -23.22 12.04 -17.40
C ASP A 352 -22.72 12.06 -15.94
N MET A 353 -22.99 11.02 -15.14
CA MET A 353 -22.56 10.92 -13.76
C MET A 353 -21.06 10.61 -13.65
N PHE A 354 -20.58 9.68 -14.49
CA PHE A 354 -19.19 9.23 -14.50
C PHE A 354 -18.65 9.16 -15.95
N PRO A 355 -18.56 10.29 -16.67
CA PRO A 355 -18.21 10.30 -18.09
C PRO A 355 -16.76 9.86 -18.37
N ALA A 356 -15.91 9.87 -17.33
CA ALA A 356 -14.51 9.45 -17.40
C ALA A 356 -14.29 8.02 -16.86
N SER A 357 -15.36 7.23 -16.65
CA SER A 357 -15.21 5.89 -16.11
C SER A 357 -14.46 4.99 -17.08
N GLU A 358 -13.36 4.43 -16.59
CA GLU A 358 -12.52 3.46 -17.31
C GLU A 358 -12.62 2.07 -16.70
N ILE A 359 -13.64 1.87 -15.88
CA ILE A 359 -13.92 0.62 -15.20
C ILE A 359 -14.90 -0.16 -16.08
N ASP A 360 -14.55 -1.40 -16.35
CA ASP A 360 -15.40 -2.37 -17.01
C ASP A 360 -16.37 -3.02 -16.01
N ASN A 361 -17.38 -3.71 -16.53
CA ASN A 361 -18.47 -4.27 -15.71
C ASN A 361 -18.11 -5.61 -15.04
N GLU A 362 -16.85 -5.84 -14.66
CA GLU A 362 -16.55 -7.06 -13.89
C GLU A 362 -17.07 -6.93 -12.44
N PRO A 363 -17.58 -8.03 -11.86
CA PRO A 363 -18.03 -8.03 -10.48
C PRO A 363 -16.90 -7.67 -9.51
N CYS A 364 -17.17 -6.72 -8.64
CA CYS A 364 -16.38 -6.40 -7.46
C CYS A 364 -16.67 -7.42 -6.35
N ASP A 365 -15.60 -7.92 -5.75
CA ASP A 365 -15.55 -8.82 -4.59
C ASP A 365 -15.98 -8.15 -3.27
N LEU A 366 -15.96 -6.81 -3.20
CA LEU A 366 -16.55 -6.05 -2.08
C LEU A 366 -18.08 -5.90 -2.16
N ALA A 367 -18.71 -6.37 -3.25
CA ALA A 367 -20.15 -6.23 -3.41
C ALA A 367 -20.91 -7.24 -2.56
N GLY A 368 -22.06 -6.81 -2.07
CA GLY A 368 -22.90 -7.63 -1.20
C GLY A 368 -23.59 -6.77 -0.15
N ASN A 369 -24.66 -7.33 0.40
CA ASN A 369 -25.53 -6.66 1.37
C ASN A 369 -25.44 -7.30 2.75
N ALA A 370 -24.40 -8.10 3.01
CA ALA A 370 -24.13 -8.60 4.35
C ALA A 370 -23.50 -7.50 5.22
N PRO A 371 -23.68 -7.53 6.56
CA PRO A 371 -23.08 -6.55 7.47
C PRO A 371 -21.56 -6.41 7.34
N GLU A 372 -20.87 -7.50 7.02
CA GLU A 372 -19.42 -7.53 6.81
C GLU A 372 -18.99 -6.78 5.54
N ASP A 373 -19.78 -6.88 4.46
CA ASP A 373 -19.50 -6.19 3.19
C ASP A 373 -19.62 -4.67 3.39
N PHE A 374 -20.69 -4.23 4.06
CA PHE A 374 -20.87 -2.84 4.45
C PHE A 374 -19.69 -2.35 5.30
N SER A 375 -19.26 -3.15 6.27
CA SER A 375 -18.16 -2.79 7.18
C SER A 375 -16.84 -2.58 6.43
N LYS A 376 -16.51 -3.49 5.49
CA LYS A 376 -15.32 -3.35 4.62
C LYS A 376 -15.40 -2.09 3.75
N ARG A 377 -16.51 -1.87 3.04
CA ARG A 377 -16.66 -0.68 2.19
C ARG A 377 -16.63 0.62 2.99
N ASN A 378 -17.21 0.64 4.19
CA ASN A 378 -17.19 1.80 5.09
C ASN A 378 -15.78 2.22 5.49
N LEU A 379 -14.86 1.28 5.73
CA LEU A 379 -13.45 1.61 6.01
C LEU A 379 -12.78 2.34 4.84
N ILE A 380 -13.08 1.93 3.61
CA ILE A 380 -12.57 2.59 2.40
C ILE A 380 -13.20 3.98 2.24
N TYR A 381 -14.51 4.12 2.51
CA TYR A 381 -15.18 5.41 2.47
C TYR A 381 -14.68 6.40 3.52
N ASP A 382 -14.40 5.91 4.74
CA ASP A 382 -13.80 6.71 5.80
C ASP A 382 -12.42 7.22 5.36
N PHE A 383 -11.59 6.36 4.73
CA PHE A 383 -10.33 6.80 4.14
C PHE A 383 -10.52 7.93 3.11
N PHE A 384 -11.47 7.82 2.19
CA PHE A 384 -11.76 8.91 1.26
C PHE A 384 -12.15 10.20 1.98
N VAL A 385 -13.09 10.13 2.93
CA VAL A 385 -13.59 11.29 3.67
C VAL A 385 -12.49 11.95 4.49
N ASP A 386 -11.55 11.18 5.06
CA ASP A 386 -10.44 11.72 5.84
C ASP A 386 -9.37 12.42 5.00
N ASN A 387 -9.28 12.07 3.72
CA ASN A 387 -8.23 12.53 2.82
C ASN A 387 -8.71 13.54 1.75
N ILE A 388 -10.00 13.87 1.70
CA ILE A 388 -10.54 14.93 0.84
C ILE A 388 -10.80 16.21 1.66
N ASP A 389 -10.59 17.38 1.06
CA ASP A 389 -10.92 18.68 1.66
C ASP A 389 -12.43 18.82 1.92
N ASP A 390 -12.77 19.46 3.04
CA ASP A 390 -14.16 19.53 3.54
C ASP A 390 -15.06 20.25 2.53
N LEU A 391 -14.58 21.33 1.90
CA LEU A 391 -15.35 22.06 0.91
C LEU A 391 -15.70 21.19 -0.31
N SER A 392 -14.74 20.41 -0.82
CA SER A 392 -15.00 19.48 -1.93
C SER A 392 -15.98 18.37 -1.54
N LEU A 393 -15.89 17.83 -0.32
CA LEU A 393 -16.84 16.83 0.19
C LEU A 393 -18.27 17.40 0.25
N LEU A 394 -18.43 18.60 0.81
CA LEU A 394 -19.75 19.23 0.90
C LEU A 394 -20.35 19.54 -0.48
N LYS A 395 -19.53 19.85 -1.49
CA LYS A 395 -20.03 20.01 -2.88
C LYS A 395 -20.53 18.71 -3.50
N LEU A 396 -20.03 17.55 -3.07
CA LEU A 396 -20.51 16.25 -3.55
C LEU A 396 -21.93 15.94 -3.08
N LEU A 397 -22.44 16.60 -2.04
CA LEU A 397 -23.83 16.48 -1.56
C LEU A 397 -24.87 16.91 -2.60
N LYS A 398 -24.47 17.60 -3.67
CA LYS A 398 -25.36 17.87 -4.82
C LYS A 398 -25.96 16.58 -5.41
N ASN A 399 -25.27 15.45 -5.25
CA ASN A 399 -25.71 14.16 -5.76
C ASN A 399 -26.94 13.61 -5.03
N VAL A 400 -27.23 14.04 -3.80
CA VAL A 400 -28.51 13.73 -3.13
C VAL A 400 -29.68 14.18 -3.99
N ASN A 401 -29.61 15.38 -4.59
CA ASN A 401 -30.63 15.88 -5.51
C ASN A 401 -30.74 15.03 -6.78
N LYS A 402 -29.60 14.60 -7.33
CA LYS A 402 -29.57 13.78 -8.54
C LYS A 402 -30.21 12.40 -8.28
N ILE A 403 -29.85 11.75 -7.19
CA ILE A 403 -30.41 10.44 -6.80
C ILE A 403 -31.91 10.55 -6.48
N ASN A 404 -32.34 11.58 -5.73
CA ASN A 404 -33.76 11.84 -5.48
C ASN A 404 -34.55 12.05 -6.79
N THR A 405 -33.95 12.73 -7.77
CA THR A 405 -34.57 12.89 -9.10
C THR A 405 -34.68 11.55 -9.84
N GLN A 406 -33.66 10.70 -9.75
CA GLN A 406 -33.69 9.37 -10.37
C GLN A 406 -34.72 8.44 -9.71
N LEU A 407 -34.85 8.48 -8.38
CA LEU A 407 -35.84 7.70 -7.64
C LEU A 407 -37.27 8.14 -7.98
N SER A 408 -37.54 9.45 -7.95
CA SER A 408 -38.87 10.01 -8.27
C SER A 408 -39.29 9.78 -9.72
N GLN A 409 -38.34 9.71 -10.66
CA GLN A 409 -38.60 9.44 -12.07
C GLN A 409 -38.57 7.94 -12.42
N HIS A 410 -38.42 7.04 -11.43
CA HIS A 410 -38.27 5.60 -11.64
C HIS A 410 -37.13 5.22 -12.60
N LYS A 411 -36.05 6.02 -12.60
CA LYS A 411 -34.82 5.78 -13.37
C LYS A 411 -33.75 5.04 -12.58
N TYR A 412 -33.85 5.03 -11.26
CA TYR A 412 -32.97 4.24 -10.41
C TYR A 412 -33.38 2.76 -10.49
N VAL A 413 -32.53 1.93 -11.08
CA VAL A 413 -32.82 0.52 -11.39
C VAL A 413 -33.02 -0.29 -10.11
N GLU A 414 -34.15 -1.00 -10.05
CA GLU A 414 -34.54 -1.87 -8.94
C GLU A 414 -33.78 -3.19 -8.95
N CYS A 415 -32.77 -3.30 -8.10
CA CYS A 415 -32.05 -4.55 -7.82
C CYS A 415 -31.35 -4.51 -6.46
N PRO A 416 -30.94 -5.68 -5.91
CA PRO A 416 -30.24 -5.76 -4.62
C PRO A 416 -28.98 -4.89 -4.55
N ALA A 417 -28.19 -4.86 -5.63
CA ALA A 417 -27.03 -3.98 -5.77
C ALA A 417 -27.40 -2.49 -5.64
N GLY A 418 -28.55 -2.09 -6.18
CA GLY A 418 -29.05 -0.72 -6.08
C GLY A 418 -29.46 -0.36 -4.66
N ALA A 419 -30.03 -1.30 -3.90
CA ALA A 419 -30.35 -1.12 -2.48
C ALA A 419 -29.08 -0.97 -1.64
N GLY A 420 -28.09 -1.85 -1.82
CA GLY A 420 -26.78 -1.74 -1.18
C GLY A 420 -26.07 -0.42 -1.47
N THR A 421 -26.11 0.02 -2.75
CA THR A 421 -25.56 1.32 -3.17
C THR A 421 -26.22 2.49 -2.43
N LEU A 422 -27.55 2.47 -2.23
CA LEU A 422 -28.23 3.53 -1.46
C LEU A 422 -27.80 3.54 0.00
N ILE A 423 -27.68 2.36 0.64
CA ILE A 423 -27.20 2.25 2.02
C ILE A 423 -25.79 2.85 2.17
N ASP A 424 -24.88 2.51 1.26
CA ASP A 424 -23.52 3.04 1.23
C ASP A 424 -23.51 4.56 0.98
N LEU A 425 -24.32 5.05 0.05
CA LEU A 425 -24.44 6.48 -0.25
C LEU A 425 -24.93 7.26 0.99
N LEU A 426 -25.91 6.74 1.73
CA LEU A 426 -26.37 7.35 2.98
C LEU A 426 -25.25 7.42 4.02
N TYR A 427 -24.46 6.36 4.17
CA TYR A 427 -23.30 6.36 5.04
C TYR A 427 -22.28 7.44 4.64
N VAL A 428 -21.90 7.45 3.36
CA VAL A 428 -20.95 8.40 2.78
C VAL A 428 -21.42 9.84 2.96
N PHE A 429 -22.69 10.14 2.65
CA PHE A 429 -23.27 11.47 2.84
C PHE A 429 -23.28 11.89 4.31
N THR A 430 -23.55 10.96 5.23
CA THR A 430 -23.51 11.25 6.68
C THR A 430 -22.09 11.66 7.08
N LYS A 431 -21.08 10.92 6.65
CA LYS A 431 -19.67 11.22 6.91
C LYS A 431 -19.21 12.54 6.29
N MET A 432 -19.64 12.83 5.06
CA MET A 432 -19.39 14.12 4.40
C MET A 432 -20.00 15.29 5.19
N VAL A 433 -21.21 15.14 5.72
CA VAL A 433 -21.80 16.16 6.57
C VAL A 433 -21.01 16.29 7.86
N MET A 434 -20.57 15.20 8.51
CA MET A 434 -19.90 15.25 9.82
C MET A 434 -18.45 15.76 9.84
N VAL A 435 -17.88 16.21 8.71
CA VAL A 435 -16.51 16.76 8.68
C VAL A 435 -16.37 18.02 9.55
N LYS A 436 -15.26 18.11 10.30
CA LYS A 436 -15.04 19.05 11.42
C LYS A 436 -14.27 20.33 11.05
N ASP A 437 -14.65 21.05 9.99
CA ASP A 437 -13.96 22.27 9.52
C ASP A 437 -12.42 22.11 9.46
N ARG A 438 -11.96 20.92 9.05
CA ARG A 438 -10.56 20.49 9.04
C ARG A 438 -9.73 21.40 8.14
N ASP A 439 -10.32 21.95 7.10
CA ASP A 439 -9.67 22.89 6.19
C ASP A 439 -9.19 24.14 6.93
N LYS A 440 -10.01 24.71 7.83
CA LYS A 440 -9.63 25.87 8.65
C LYS A 440 -8.50 25.52 9.62
N ALA A 441 -8.54 24.32 10.21
CA ALA A 441 -7.49 23.84 11.10
C ALA A 441 -6.17 23.56 10.36
N ARG A 442 -6.23 22.97 9.15
CA ARG A 442 -5.06 22.74 8.27
C ARG A 442 -4.43 24.07 7.85
N LEU A 443 -5.23 25.06 7.44
CA LEU A 443 -4.77 26.41 7.10
C LEU A 443 -4.16 27.14 8.31
N ALA A 444 -4.78 27.04 9.49
CA ALA A 444 -4.24 27.63 10.73
C ALA A 444 -2.92 26.97 11.14
N LYS A 445 -2.79 25.65 11.00
CA LYS A 445 -1.56 24.91 11.30
C LYS A 445 -0.44 25.24 10.30
N ALA A 446 -0.75 25.36 9.01
CA ALA A 446 0.20 25.78 7.98
C ALA A 446 0.70 27.22 8.18
N ALA A 447 -0.18 28.12 8.63
CA ALA A 447 0.21 29.48 9.01
C ALA A 447 1.05 29.54 10.29
N ALA A 448 0.86 28.59 11.22
CA ALA A 448 1.63 28.49 12.46
C ALA A 448 2.97 27.75 12.28
N SER A 449 3.10 26.88 11.28
CA SER A 449 4.33 26.14 10.95
C SER A 449 5.23 26.90 9.96
N GLY A 450 5.18 28.23 9.93
CA GLY A 450 6.15 29.04 9.22
C GLY A 450 7.55 28.83 9.82
N VAL A 451 8.23 27.80 9.33
CA VAL A 451 9.65 27.54 9.62
C VAL A 451 10.43 28.68 8.98
N ASN A 452 11.16 29.43 9.81
CA ASN A 452 12.25 30.29 9.37
C ASN A 452 13.29 29.41 8.69
N ASP A 453 13.26 29.37 7.35
CA ASP A 453 14.33 28.80 6.54
C ASP A 453 15.36 29.91 6.32
N GLU A 454 16.34 30.03 7.22
CA GLU A 454 17.47 30.96 7.10
C GLU A 454 18.60 30.44 6.19
N ASP A 455 18.41 29.34 5.46
CA ASP A 455 19.48 28.75 4.63
C ASP A 455 19.03 28.25 3.25
N ALA A 456 18.17 29.02 2.58
CA ALA A 456 17.92 28.87 1.14
C ALA A 456 18.79 29.89 0.35
N PRO A 457 19.45 29.48 -0.76
CA PRO A 457 20.16 30.43 -1.62
C PRO A 457 19.18 31.47 -2.16
N PRO A 458 19.62 32.71 -2.47
CA PRO A 458 18.71 33.80 -2.80
C PRO A 458 18.03 33.51 -4.14
N VAL A 459 16.84 32.91 -4.09
CA VAL A 459 15.91 32.90 -5.21
C VAL A 459 15.29 34.28 -5.25
N ILE A 460 15.49 34.99 -6.35
CA ILE A 460 14.71 36.18 -6.70
C ILE A 460 13.29 35.68 -6.99
N GLU A 461 12.51 35.43 -5.94
CA GLU A 461 11.07 35.20 -6.06
C GLU A 461 10.37 36.55 -6.03
N GLU A 462 9.86 36.97 -7.18
CA GLU A 462 8.72 37.88 -7.23
C GLU A 462 7.57 37.26 -6.43
N GLY A 463 7.40 37.71 -5.19
CA GLY A 463 6.25 37.33 -4.36
C GLY A 463 4.93 37.53 -5.12
N PRO A 464 3.90 36.69 -4.89
CA PRO A 464 2.67 36.73 -5.68
C PRO A 464 2.01 38.11 -5.57
N SER A 465 1.84 38.75 -6.72
CA SER A 465 1.29 40.10 -6.84
C SER A 465 -0.09 40.23 -6.15
N PRO A 466 -0.46 41.43 -5.63
CA PRO A 466 -1.71 41.66 -4.90
C PRO A 466 -2.98 41.21 -5.65
N VAL A 467 -2.92 41.25 -6.99
CA VAL A 467 -4.00 40.86 -7.90
C VAL A 467 -4.25 39.34 -7.86
N LYS A 468 -3.22 38.51 -7.72
CA LYS A 468 -3.36 37.04 -7.62
C LYS A 468 -4.01 36.63 -6.29
N LYS A 469 -3.63 37.29 -5.18
CA LYS A 469 -4.26 37.07 -3.84
C LYS A 469 -5.74 37.46 -3.83
N SER A 470 -6.10 38.57 -4.49
CA SER A 470 -7.50 39.00 -4.64
C SER A 470 -8.34 37.98 -5.43
N ARG A 471 -7.83 37.44 -6.55
CA ARG A 471 -8.52 36.42 -7.35
C ARG A 471 -8.75 35.11 -6.60
N VAL A 472 -7.77 34.64 -5.84
CA VAL A 472 -7.90 33.42 -5.03
C VAL A 472 -8.97 33.59 -3.94
N LYS A 473 -9.01 34.76 -3.29
CA LYS A 473 -10.03 35.07 -2.28
C LYS A 473 -11.45 35.13 -2.86
N MET A 474 -11.61 35.72 -4.05
CA MET A 474 -12.91 35.74 -4.75
C MET A 474 -13.36 34.33 -5.17
N ALA A 475 -12.44 33.50 -5.69
CA ALA A 475 -12.75 32.11 -6.06
C ALA A 475 -13.17 31.26 -4.84
N LEU A 476 -12.54 31.46 -3.69
CA LEU A 476 -12.91 30.78 -2.45
C LEU A 476 -14.31 31.20 -1.97
N GLN A 477 -14.62 32.50 -1.96
CA GLN A 477 -15.97 32.99 -1.61
C GLN A 477 -17.05 32.45 -2.54
N GLN A 478 -16.79 32.41 -3.85
CA GLN A 478 -17.71 31.84 -4.82
C GLN A 478 -17.93 30.34 -4.55
N SER A 479 -16.86 29.61 -4.21
CA SER A 479 -16.89 28.20 -3.87
C SER A 479 -17.70 27.91 -2.60
N GLU A 480 -17.58 28.77 -1.58
CA GLU A 480 -18.37 28.70 -0.35
C GLU A 480 -19.86 28.98 -0.62
N GLN A 481 -20.18 30.01 -1.43
CA GLN A 481 -21.57 30.32 -1.78
C GLN A 481 -22.23 29.18 -2.58
N GLU A 482 -21.49 28.57 -3.49
CA GLU A 482 -21.94 27.37 -4.22
C GLU A 482 -22.24 26.22 -3.26
N MET A 483 -21.36 25.97 -2.29
CA MET A 483 -21.54 24.93 -1.27
C MET A 483 -22.81 25.19 -0.43
N VAL A 484 -23.03 26.42 0.03
CA VAL A 484 -24.24 26.77 0.79
C VAL A 484 -25.50 26.49 -0.03
N THR A 485 -25.50 26.90 -1.31
CA THR A 485 -26.63 26.66 -2.23
C THR A 485 -26.90 25.15 -2.42
N ILE A 486 -25.85 24.33 -2.50
CA ILE A 486 -25.96 22.87 -2.61
C ILE A 486 -26.62 22.29 -1.35
N VAL A 487 -26.16 22.71 -0.18
CA VAL A 487 -26.68 22.24 1.12
C VAL A 487 -28.12 22.68 1.33
N GLU A 488 -28.48 23.92 1.02
CA GLU A 488 -29.87 24.41 1.08
C GLU A 488 -30.82 23.57 0.21
N LYS A 489 -30.42 23.28 -1.03
CA LYS A 489 -31.20 22.42 -1.93
C LYS A 489 -31.35 21.01 -1.36
N MET A 490 -30.26 20.43 -0.86
CA MET A 490 -30.29 19.10 -0.23
C MET A 490 -31.26 19.07 0.96
N ILE A 491 -31.21 20.06 1.86
CA ILE A 491 -32.10 20.16 3.03
C ILE A 491 -33.56 20.26 2.57
N ALA A 492 -33.84 21.09 1.56
CA ALA A 492 -35.20 21.29 1.05
C ALA A 492 -35.84 20.02 0.48
N ILE A 493 -35.04 19.13 -0.13
CA ILE A 493 -35.55 17.88 -0.72
C ILE A 493 -35.47 16.67 0.20
N TYR A 494 -34.74 16.77 1.32
CA TYR A 494 -34.35 15.62 2.16
C TYR A 494 -35.55 14.77 2.59
N HIS A 495 -36.62 15.40 3.05
CA HIS A 495 -37.82 14.68 3.50
C HIS A 495 -38.48 13.87 2.37
N GLY A 496 -38.44 14.38 1.13
CA GLY A 496 -38.90 13.64 -0.04
C GLY A 496 -37.95 12.49 -0.40
N PHE A 497 -36.65 12.73 -0.29
CA PHE A 497 -35.60 11.74 -0.51
C PHE A 497 -35.71 10.58 0.50
N ASP A 498 -35.86 10.87 1.79
CA ASP A 498 -36.06 9.87 2.85
C ASP A 498 -37.23 8.92 2.52
N ARG A 499 -38.40 9.48 2.18
CA ARG A 499 -39.57 8.68 1.82
C ARG A 499 -39.35 7.83 0.58
N GLN A 500 -38.67 8.36 -0.43
CA GLN A 500 -38.38 7.63 -1.68
C GLN A 500 -37.39 6.48 -1.45
N VAL A 501 -36.34 6.71 -0.66
CA VAL A 501 -35.35 5.68 -0.32
C VAL A 501 -36.01 4.56 0.48
N ARG A 502 -36.81 4.89 1.51
CA ARG A 502 -37.59 3.90 2.28
C ARG A 502 -38.48 3.08 1.35
N SER A 503 -39.29 3.74 0.53
CA SER A 503 -40.20 3.06 -0.41
C SER A 503 -39.45 2.16 -1.41
N TYR A 504 -38.27 2.56 -1.86
CA TYR A 504 -37.44 1.76 -2.75
C TYR A 504 -36.92 0.50 -2.02
N ILE A 505 -36.37 0.67 -0.82
CA ILE A 505 -35.75 -0.44 -0.06
C ILE A 505 -36.81 -1.45 0.38
N THR A 506 -37.94 -1.00 0.93
CA THR A 506 -39.05 -1.90 1.31
C THR A 506 -39.57 -2.72 0.14
N ARG A 507 -39.47 -2.20 -1.09
CA ARG A 507 -39.92 -2.91 -2.30
C ARG A 507 -38.87 -3.88 -2.85
N VAL A 508 -37.59 -3.49 -2.85
CA VAL A 508 -36.51 -4.22 -3.54
C VAL A 508 -35.80 -5.20 -2.60
N GLU A 509 -35.50 -4.78 -1.38
CA GLU A 509 -34.75 -5.58 -0.42
C GLU A 509 -35.15 -5.27 1.04
N PRO A 510 -36.27 -5.84 1.51
CA PRO A 510 -36.84 -5.56 2.84
C PRO A 510 -35.89 -5.89 4.00
N THR A 511 -34.94 -6.81 3.80
CA THR A 511 -33.94 -7.19 4.82
C THR A 511 -33.05 -6.02 5.24
N LEU A 512 -32.91 -5.01 4.39
CA LEU A 512 -32.11 -3.81 4.65
C LEU A 512 -32.91 -2.66 5.26
N GLU A 513 -34.22 -2.82 5.49
CA GLU A 513 -35.10 -1.74 5.98
C GLU A 513 -34.56 -1.14 7.27
N LYS A 514 -34.23 -1.96 8.27
CA LYS A 514 -33.68 -1.48 9.56
C LYS A 514 -32.42 -0.64 9.38
N ILE A 515 -31.46 -1.11 8.57
CA ILE A 515 -30.20 -0.39 8.32
C ILE A 515 -30.49 0.92 7.57
N ALA A 516 -31.45 0.91 6.64
CA ALA A 516 -31.87 2.11 5.93
C ALA A 516 -32.45 3.16 6.88
N GLU A 517 -33.32 2.74 7.81
CA GLU A 517 -33.91 3.62 8.81
C GLU A 517 -32.85 4.27 9.68
N GLU A 518 -31.89 3.48 10.17
CA GLU A 518 -30.76 3.96 10.97
C GLU A 518 -29.92 4.98 10.18
N ARG A 519 -29.51 4.65 8.95
CA ARG A 519 -28.67 5.52 8.11
C ARG A 519 -29.37 6.82 7.68
N LEU A 520 -30.68 6.76 7.40
CA LEU A 520 -31.49 7.94 7.11
C LEU A 520 -31.67 8.81 8.36
N HIS A 521 -31.84 8.19 9.53
CA HIS A 521 -31.94 8.93 10.78
C HIS A 521 -30.61 9.63 11.10
N ASP A 522 -29.49 8.92 10.98
CA ASP A 522 -28.13 9.44 11.20
C ASP A 522 -27.82 10.62 10.28
N LEU A 523 -28.15 10.50 8.99
CA LEU A 523 -27.94 11.59 8.03
C LEU A 523 -28.78 12.82 8.39
N ALA A 524 -30.04 12.63 8.79
CA ALA A 524 -30.90 13.73 9.21
C ALA A 524 -30.39 14.42 10.49
N LEU A 525 -29.92 13.65 11.49
CA LEU A 525 -29.29 14.19 12.70
C LEU A 525 -28.02 14.96 12.36
N ALA A 526 -27.18 14.40 11.48
CA ALA A 526 -25.95 15.02 11.01
C ALA A 526 -26.22 16.38 10.35
N ILE A 527 -27.22 16.45 9.48
CA ILE A 527 -27.66 17.69 8.83
C ILE A 527 -28.18 18.70 9.85
N ALA A 528 -29.07 18.29 10.76
CA ALA A 528 -29.65 19.15 11.78
C ALA A 528 -28.59 19.72 12.74
N ARG A 529 -27.58 18.92 13.10
CA ARG A 529 -26.48 19.32 13.99
C ARG A 529 -25.54 20.32 13.30
N LYS A 530 -25.10 20.04 12.07
CA LYS A 530 -24.11 20.88 11.39
C LYS A 530 -24.68 22.15 10.78
N PHE A 531 -25.86 22.08 10.18
CA PHE A 531 -26.47 23.18 9.42
C PHE A 531 -27.67 23.78 10.14
N ARG A 532 -27.58 23.95 11.47
CA ARG A 532 -28.69 24.39 12.33
C ARG A 532 -29.41 25.65 11.80
N SER A 533 -28.66 26.65 11.34
CA SER A 533 -29.23 27.89 10.78
C SER A 533 -30.01 27.70 9.48
N LEU A 534 -29.62 26.74 8.65
CA LEU A 534 -30.31 26.42 7.39
C LEU A 534 -31.52 25.52 7.65
N VAL A 535 -31.46 24.68 8.68
CA VAL A 535 -32.51 23.71 9.04
C VAL A 535 -33.64 24.35 9.85
N GLU A 536 -33.39 25.40 10.64
CA GLU A 536 -34.38 26.04 11.51
C GLU A 536 -35.67 26.45 10.78
N PHE A 537 -35.53 26.90 9.53
CA PHE A 537 -36.64 27.36 8.68
C PHE A 537 -36.97 26.39 7.54
N ALA A 538 -36.35 25.20 7.52
CA ALA A 538 -36.57 24.22 6.48
C ALA A 538 -37.94 23.54 6.61
N LYS A 539 -38.55 23.20 5.47
CA LYS A 539 -39.80 22.45 5.40
C LYS A 539 -39.53 20.95 5.16
N PRO A 540 -40.33 20.04 5.73
CA PRO A 540 -41.41 20.27 6.70
C PRO A 540 -40.86 20.67 8.08
N MET A 541 -41.44 21.70 8.71
CA MET A 541 -40.93 22.23 9.97
C MET A 541 -41.02 21.23 11.13
N GLU A 542 -42.07 20.41 11.17
CA GLU A 542 -42.26 19.43 12.24
C GLU A 542 -41.16 18.37 12.24
N PHE A 543 -40.79 17.87 11.07
CA PHE A 543 -39.70 16.92 10.88
C PHE A 543 -38.38 17.48 11.40
N TRP A 544 -37.96 18.65 10.90
CA TRP A 544 -36.68 19.25 11.27
C TRP A 544 -36.62 19.73 12.73
N ARG A 545 -37.73 20.26 13.28
CA ARG A 545 -37.81 20.56 14.72
C ARG A 545 -37.71 19.30 15.57
N GLY A 546 -38.28 18.19 15.13
CA GLY A 546 -38.10 16.88 15.76
C GLY A 546 -36.62 16.50 15.84
N MET A 547 -35.92 16.53 14.70
CA MET A 547 -34.49 16.20 14.65
C MET A 547 -33.63 17.13 15.53
N MET A 548 -33.89 18.44 15.51
CA MET A 548 -33.15 19.40 16.36
C MET A 548 -33.36 19.14 17.86
N ARG A 549 -34.57 18.79 18.30
CA ARG A 549 -34.83 18.42 19.70
C ARG A 549 -34.04 17.17 20.10
N THR A 550 -33.95 16.19 19.20
CA THR A 550 -33.14 14.99 19.42
C THR A 550 -31.66 15.35 19.55
N VAL A 551 -31.12 16.18 18.65
CA VAL A 551 -29.73 16.68 18.74
C VAL A 551 -29.48 17.41 20.07
N ASP A 552 -30.37 18.33 20.44
CA ASP A 552 -30.24 19.06 21.71
C ASP A 552 -30.25 18.10 22.90
N SER A 553 -31.09 17.06 22.90
CA SER A 553 -31.14 16.06 23.97
C SER A 553 -29.87 15.21 24.07
N LEU A 554 -29.24 14.89 22.94
CA LEU A 554 -27.98 14.13 22.88
C LEU A 554 -26.81 15.00 23.38
N ASP A 555 -26.76 16.26 22.96
CA ASP A 555 -25.72 17.20 23.41
C ASP A 555 -25.83 17.51 24.91
N HIS A 556 -27.04 17.51 25.48
CA HIS A 556 -27.24 17.67 26.93
C HIS A 556 -26.77 16.46 27.74
N ARG A 557 -26.78 15.24 27.17
CA ARG A 557 -26.22 14.05 27.81
C ARG A 557 -24.70 14.00 27.75
N GLU A 558 -24.07 14.67 26.78
CA GLU A 558 -22.62 14.76 26.63
C GLU A 558 -21.98 15.98 27.36
N GLY A 559 -22.78 16.80 28.06
CA GLY A 559 -22.30 17.97 28.81
C GLY A 559 -21.46 17.61 30.06
N PRO A 560 -20.53 18.48 30.49
CA PRO A 560 -19.60 18.17 31.59
C PRO A 560 -20.35 18.06 32.92
N SER A 561 -20.06 16.98 33.66
CA SER A 561 -20.49 16.77 35.05
C SER A 561 -20.36 18.06 35.88
N PRO A 562 -21.38 18.45 36.68
CA PRO A 562 -21.37 19.74 37.36
C PRO A 562 -20.24 19.77 38.39
N ARG A 563 -19.25 20.62 38.13
CA ARG A 563 -18.25 21.06 39.13
C ARG A 563 -18.99 21.50 40.40
N LYS A 564 -18.84 20.74 41.49
CA LYS A 564 -19.28 21.12 42.84
C LYS A 564 -18.79 22.53 43.14
N GLY A 565 -19.71 23.47 43.23
CA GLY A 565 -19.44 24.84 43.65
C GLY A 565 -18.86 24.85 45.06
N LYS A 566 -17.66 25.42 45.21
CA LYS A 566 -17.12 25.83 46.52
C LYS A 566 -18.03 26.91 47.10
N ARG A 567 -18.97 26.50 47.95
CA ARG A 567 -19.73 27.40 48.82
C ARG A 567 -18.93 27.64 50.10
N LYS A 568 -18.51 28.89 50.27
CA LYS A 568 -17.80 29.45 51.43
C LYS A 568 -18.83 29.89 52.48
N LYS A 569 -18.82 29.30 53.68
CA LYS A 569 -19.39 29.88 54.93
C LYS A 569 -18.84 29.10 56.14
N LYS A 570 -17.93 29.71 56.91
CA LYS A 570 -18.14 30.33 58.24
C LYS A 570 -18.43 29.32 59.38
N GLY A 571 -17.36 28.96 60.09
CA GLY A 571 -17.15 29.11 61.54
C GLY A 571 -18.24 28.78 62.57
N ARG A 572 -17.86 27.83 63.46
CA ARG A 572 -17.93 27.83 64.94
C ARG A 572 -19.21 27.31 65.64
N GLY A 573 -19.01 26.39 66.58
CA GLY A 573 -19.94 25.85 67.60
C GLY A 573 -20.23 24.36 67.37
N LYS A 574 -19.55 23.38 67.99
CA LYS A 574 -19.51 22.88 69.39
C LYS A 574 -20.78 22.10 69.81
N ASP A 575 -20.52 20.91 70.35
CA ASP A 575 -21.32 19.96 71.16
C ASP A 575 -22.15 18.87 70.45
N GLY A 576 -21.98 17.62 70.93
CA GLY A 576 -23.00 16.57 70.87
C GLY A 576 -22.55 15.17 70.40
N SER A 577 -22.11 14.36 71.37
CA SER A 577 -22.03 12.88 71.48
C SER A 577 -22.83 11.95 70.55
N GLU A 578 -22.21 10.79 70.26
CA GLU A 578 -22.75 9.40 70.15
C GLU A 578 -23.76 9.13 68.99
N SER A 579 -23.75 8.02 68.25
CA SER A 579 -23.15 6.68 68.28
C SER A 579 -23.28 6.08 66.85
N GLU A 580 -22.29 5.35 66.34
CA GLU A 580 -22.28 3.89 66.10
C GLU A 580 -22.61 3.44 64.65
N GLU A 581 -21.78 2.46 64.24
CA GLU A 581 -21.97 1.39 63.25
C GLU A 581 -21.54 1.57 61.76
N ASP A 582 -20.48 0.80 61.48
CA ASP A 582 -20.21 -0.09 60.34
C ASP A 582 -19.33 0.38 59.18
N ASP A 583 -18.06 -0.03 59.28
CA ASP A 583 -17.04 -0.16 58.25
C ASP A 583 -17.17 -1.54 57.55
N GLU A 584 -17.29 -1.57 56.22
CA GLU A 584 -16.85 -2.70 55.40
C GLU A 584 -15.97 -2.13 54.27
N GLU A 585 -14.69 -2.49 54.30
CA GLU A 585 -13.67 -2.20 53.29
C GLU A 585 -13.60 -3.33 52.25
N ASP A 586 -13.35 -2.91 51.01
CA ASP A 586 -13.26 -3.68 49.79
C ASP A 586 -12.09 -4.69 49.76
N GLU A 587 -12.39 -5.93 49.36
CA GLU A 587 -11.41 -6.95 48.95
C GLU A 587 -11.01 -6.78 47.47
N VAL A 588 -9.70 -6.82 47.22
CA VAL A 588 -9.06 -6.90 45.91
C VAL A 588 -8.45 -8.31 45.80
N GLU A 589 -8.91 -9.12 44.85
CA GLU A 589 -8.28 -10.41 44.52
C GLU A 589 -7.52 -10.31 43.19
N ASP A 590 -6.20 -10.54 43.29
CA ASP A 590 -5.29 -10.90 42.20
C ASP A 590 -5.50 -12.37 41.81
N TYR A 591 -5.44 -12.68 40.52
CA TYR A 591 -5.35 -14.06 40.00
C TYR A 591 -3.96 -14.27 39.40
N ASP A 592 -3.17 -15.13 40.04
CA ASP A 592 -2.00 -15.78 39.46
C ASP A 592 -2.39 -17.15 38.86
N ASP A 593 -1.76 -17.44 37.73
CA ASP A 593 -1.65 -18.74 37.06
C ASP A 593 -0.99 -19.78 37.97
N ASP A 594 -1.43 -21.04 37.87
CA ASP A 594 -0.50 -22.18 37.75
C ASP A 594 -1.20 -23.46 37.28
N GLU A 595 -0.57 -24.05 36.27
CA GLU A 595 -0.39 -25.48 35.93
C GLU A 595 -1.41 -26.54 36.41
N MET A 596 -1.83 -27.42 35.48
CA MET A 596 -1.69 -28.88 35.66
C MET A 596 -1.82 -29.63 34.33
N ASP A 597 -0.87 -30.56 34.16
CA ASP A 597 -0.86 -31.69 33.24
C ASP A 597 -2.08 -32.61 33.39
N ASP A 598 -2.61 -33.10 32.26
CA ASP A 598 -2.84 -34.53 31.94
C ASP A 598 -3.20 -34.71 30.45
#